data_AF-A0A7S2V464-F1
#
_entry.id   AF-A0A7S2V464-F1
#
_cell.length_a   1.000
_cell.length_b   1.000
_cell.length_c   1.000
_cell.angle_alpha   90.00
_cell.angle_beta   90.00
_cell.angle_gamma   90.00
#
_symmetry.space_group_name_H-M   'P 1'
#
loop_
_entity.id
_entity.type
_entity.pdbx_description
1 polymer ?
#
loop_
_entity_poly.entity_id
_entity_poly.type
_entity_poly.pdbx_seq_one_letter_code
_entity_poly.pdbx_strand_id
1 'polypeptide(L)'
;SNDQVACNEQEVSEQYLTAEVVKVHGVKRKISSLDFEEYEEDIVKHQRITETQTAKPYLHKRTHINDKMRAILVNWLVDVHDKCELSPVTLHMAVAILDRYCEMVDVKRNQLQLVGVTALFVASKYEDKNSPTVQQ
;
A
#
# COMPACT_ATOMS: atom_id res chain seq x y z
N SER A 1 -18.49 -20.03 12.84
CA SER A 1 -17.80 -19.60 11.62
C SER A 1 -17.45 -18.14 11.77
N ASN A 2 -16.36 -17.89 12.49
CA ASN A 2 -15.78 -16.56 12.72
C ASN A 2 -14.32 -16.70 12.31
N ASP A 3 -14.05 -16.61 11.02
CA ASP A 3 -12.67 -16.51 10.55
C ASP A 3 -12.24 -15.06 10.75
N GLN A 4 -11.69 -14.81 11.94
CA GLN A 4 -10.86 -13.64 12.18
C GLN A 4 -9.62 -13.80 11.30
N VAL A 5 -9.61 -13.13 10.15
CA VAL A 5 -8.37 -12.82 9.45
C VAL A 5 -7.64 -11.77 10.30
N ALA A 6 -6.93 -12.24 11.32
CA ALA A 6 -5.89 -11.46 11.95
C ALA A 6 -4.74 -11.41 10.94
N CYS A 7 -4.61 -10.32 10.20
CA CYS A 7 -3.37 -10.04 9.47
C CYS A 7 -2.27 -9.91 10.52
N ASN A 8 -1.47 -10.96 10.65
CA ASN A 8 -0.36 -11.01 11.59
C ASN A 8 0.71 -10.03 11.08
N GLU A 9 0.96 -8.94 11.80
CA GLU A 9 1.99 -7.94 11.45
C GLU A 9 3.39 -8.59 11.27
N GLN A 10 3.60 -9.76 11.88
CA GLN A 10 4.81 -10.58 11.72
C GLN A 10 4.93 -11.21 10.33
N GLU A 11 3.83 -11.66 9.70
CA GLU A 11 3.86 -12.24 8.34
C GLU A 11 4.13 -11.18 7.27
N VAL A 12 3.62 -9.96 7.47
CA VAL A 12 3.89 -8.82 6.58
C VAL A 12 5.38 -8.48 6.61
N SER A 13 6.00 -8.44 7.80
CA SER A 13 7.43 -8.11 7.96
C SER A 13 8.37 -9.19 7.39
N GLU A 14 8.01 -10.46 7.48
CA GLU A 14 8.79 -11.57 6.91
C GLU A 14 8.82 -11.55 5.37
N GLN A 15 7.76 -11.07 4.70
CA GLN A 15 7.76 -10.90 3.24
C GLN A 15 8.76 -9.84 2.74
N TYR A 16 9.10 -8.84 3.56
CA TYR A 16 10.08 -7.81 3.21
C TYR A 16 11.54 -8.22 3.42
N LEU A 17 11.81 -9.28 4.20
CA LEU A 17 13.16 -9.63 4.64
C LEU A 17 13.80 -10.80 3.89
N THR A 18 13.14 -11.39 2.87
CA THR A 18 13.78 -12.44 2.09
C THR A 18 14.82 -11.84 1.15
N ALA A 19 16.10 -12.06 1.47
CA ALA A 19 17.27 -11.63 0.69
C ALA A 19 17.05 -11.77 -0.83
N GLU A 20 16.74 -10.67 -1.49
CA GLU A 20 16.61 -10.63 -2.95
C GLU A 20 18.02 -10.72 -3.57
N VAL A 21 18.26 -11.71 -4.41
CA VAL A 21 19.47 -11.77 -5.24
C VAL A 21 19.32 -10.70 -6.33
N VAL A 22 19.84 -9.50 -6.07
CA VAL A 22 19.78 -8.41 -7.04
C VAL A 22 20.84 -8.64 -8.14
N LYS A 23 20.39 -8.61 -9.39
CA LYS A 23 21.28 -8.58 -10.56
C LYS A 23 21.83 -7.17 -10.70
N VAL A 24 23.06 -6.95 -10.24
CA VAL A 24 23.78 -5.70 -10.44
C VAL A 24 24.83 -5.93 -11.52
N HIS A 25 24.75 -5.20 -12.64
CA HIS A 25 25.69 -5.31 -13.76
C HIS A 25 25.84 -6.75 -14.33
N GLY A 26 24.75 -7.52 -14.34
CA GLY A 26 24.75 -8.90 -14.83
C GLY A 26 25.33 -9.93 -13.84
N VAL A 27 25.86 -9.48 -12.70
CA VAL A 27 26.37 -10.35 -11.64
C VAL A 27 25.28 -10.60 -10.62
N LYS A 28 25.00 -11.87 -10.33
CA LYS A 28 24.14 -12.26 -9.19
C LYS A 28 24.94 -12.02 -7.92
N ARG A 29 24.60 -10.96 -7.18
CA ARG A 29 25.15 -10.75 -5.84
C ARG A 29 24.10 -11.15 -4.81
N LYS A 30 24.55 -11.94 -3.83
CA LYS A 30 23.80 -12.17 -2.61
C LYS A 30 24.05 -10.93 -1.75
N ILE A 31 23.02 -10.12 -1.52
CA ILE A 31 23.14 -8.97 -0.63
C ILE A 31 23.42 -9.52 0.77
N SER A 32 24.52 -9.05 1.37
CA SER A 32 24.94 -9.43 2.73
C SER A 32 24.42 -8.41 3.74
N SER A 33 24.30 -8.79 5.02
CA SER A 33 23.85 -7.85 6.07
C SER A 33 24.74 -6.61 6.18
N LEU A 34 26.02 -6.73 5.81
CA LEU A 34 27.01 -5.65 5.82
C LEU A 34 26.76 -4.58 4.73
N ASP A 35 26.00 -4.89 3.68
CA ASP A 35 25.66 -3.92 2.62
C ASP A 35 24.56 -2.93 3.06
N PHE A 36 23.88 -3.21 4.20
CA PHE A 36 22.76 -2.40 4.69
C PHE A 36 23.15 -1.41 5.79
N GLU A 37 24.29 -1.58 6.46
CA GLU A 37 24.71 -0.75 7.61
C GLU A 37 24.93 0.72 7.22
N GLU A 38 25.37 1.01 5.98
CA GLU A 38 25.65 2.39 5.53
C GLU A 38 24.39 3.28 5.52
N TYR A 39 23.22 2.70 5.22
CA TYR A 39 21.98 3.46 5.03
C TYR A 39 20.91 3.14 6.07
N GLU A 40 21.16 2.22 7.00
CA GLU A 40 20.17 1.78 7.98
C GLU A 40 19.65 2.96 8.82
N GLU A 41 20.56 3.77 9.38
CA GLU A 41 20.21 4.93 10.19
C GLU A 41 19.38 5.96 9.40
N ASP A 42 19.78 6.23 8.16
CA ASP A 42 19.11 7.21 7.30
C ASP A 42 17.72 6.72 6.85
N ILE A 43 17.59 5.43 6.52
CA ILE A 43 16.30 4.81 6.17
C ILE A 43 15.35 4.89 7.36
N VAL A 44 15.79 4.45 8.54
CA VAL A 44 14.97 4.47 9.77
C VAL A 44 14.57 5.91 10.13
N LYS A 45 15.51 6.85 10.03
CA LYS A 45 15.24 8.27 10.29
C LYS A 45 14.23 8.83 9.30
N HIS A 46 14.39 8.54 8.01
CA HIS A 46 13.46 8.99 6.98
C HIS A 46 12.06 8.42 7.21
N GLN A 47 11.94 7.11 7.49
CA GLN A 47 10.68 6.43 7.78
C GLN A 47 9.93 7.12 8.94
N ARG A 48 10.58 7.36 10.08
CA ARG A 48 9.96 8.05 11.22
C ARG A 48 9.43 9.44 10.88
N ILE A 49 10.19 10.20 10.08
CA ILE A 49 9.77 11.54 9.63
C ILE A 49 8.53 11.42 8.74
N THR A 50 8.52 10.48 7.79
CA THR A 50 7.39 10.28 6.88
C THR A 50 6.14 9.79 7.61
N GLU A 51 6.27 8.87 8.57
CA GLU A 51 5.17 8.40 9.42
C GLU A 51 4.53 9.57 10.17
N THR A 52 5.33 10.45 10.76
CA THR A 52 4.82 11.61 11.50
C THR A 52 4.06 12.60 10.61
N GLN A 53 4.49 12.77 9.35
CA GLN A 53 3.81 13.64 8.38
C GLN A 53 2.51 13.04 7.85
N THR A 54 2.44 11.71 7.80
CA THR A 54 1.35 10.94 7.21
C THR A 54 0.28 10.56 8.24
N ALA A 55 0.64 10.43 9.52
CA ALA A 55 -0.24 10.06 10.65
C ALA A 55 -1.20 11.18 11.13
N LYS A 56 -1.58 12.13 10.26
CA LYS A 56 -2.58 13.13 10.64
C LYS A 56 -3.92 12.41 10.86
N PRO A 57 -4.67 12.76 11.92
CA PRO A 57 -5.86 12.00 12.31
C PRO A 57 -6.89 12.07 11.19
N TYR A 58 -7.16 10.89 10.65
CA TYR A 58 -7.92 10.73 9.42
C TYR A 58 -9.38 11.17 9.58
N LEU A 59 -9.95 11.80 8.55
CA LEU A 59 -11.39 12.07 8.39
C LEU A 59 -12.08 13.09 9.34
N HIS A 60 -11.34 13.94 10.08
CA HIS A 60 -11.98 14.96 10.93
C HIS A 60 -12.63 16.13 10.17
N LYS A 61 -12.38 16.27 8.86
CA LYS A 61 -12.94 17.36 8.04
C LYS A 61 -13.88 16.81 6.96
N ARG A 62 -15.18 17.02 7.17
CA ARG A 62 -16.18 17.27 6.11
C ARG A 62 -16.16 16.28 4.93
N THR A 63 -16.05 14.97 5.18
CA THR A 63 -16.23 13.96 4.13
C THR A 63 -17.67 13.42 4.20
N HIS A 64 -18.35 13.30 3.06
CA HIS A 64 -19.63 12.57 2.98
C HIS A 64 -19.46 11.04 3.09
N ILE A 65 -18.21 10.57 3.18
CA ILE A 65 -17.85 9.16 3.32
C ILE A 65 -17.68 8.85 4.80
N ASN A 66 -18.52 7.97 5.31
CA ASN A 66 -18.38 7.45 6.67
C ASN A 66 -17.53 6.16 6.70
N ASP A 67 -17.08 5.78 7.90
CA ASP A 67 -16.21 4.61 8.12
C ASP A 67 -16.80 3.31 7.56
N LYS A 68 -18.13 3.17 7.57
CA LYS A 68 -18.82 2.00 7.00
C LYS A 68 -18.68 1.93 5.49
N MET A 69 -18.81 3.05 4.79
CA MET A 69 -18.62 3.11 3.33
C MET A 69 -17.17 2.80 2.96
N ARG A 70 -16.20 3.31 3.74
CA ARG A 70 -14.79 2.98 3.59
C ARG A 70 -14.54 1.48 3.79
N ALA A 71 -15.04 0.89 4.88
CA ALA A 71 -14.86 -0.53 5.16
C ALA A 71 -15.42 -1.43 4.03
N ILE A 72 -16.61 -1.12 3.52
CA ILE A 72 -17.20 -1.85 2.39
C ILE A 72 -16.33 -1.72 1.13
N LEU A 73 -15.83 -0.50 0.83
CA LEU A 73 -14.97 -0.29 -0.32
C LEU A 73 -13.64 -1.05 -0.18
N VAL A 74 -12.96 -0.93 0.96
CA VAL A 74 -11.66 -1.57 1.19
C VAL A 74 -11.79 -3.09 1.13
N ASN A 75 -12.84 -3.67 1.70
CA ASN A 75 -13.12 -5.10 1.55
C ASN A 75 -13.25 -5.51 0.08
N TRP A 76 -13.97 -4.74 -0.71
CA TRP A 76 -14.09 -5.01 -2.14
C TRP A 76 -12.75 -4.80 -2.90
N LEU A 77 -11.92 -3.85 -2.48
CA LEU A 77 -10.59 -3.65 -3.05
C LEU A 77 -9.63 -4.81 -2.76
N VAL A 78 -9.77 -5.50 -1.63
CA VAL A 78 -9.02 -6.75 -1.35
C VAL A 78 -9.34 -7.80 -2.43
N ASP A 79 -10.63 -8.02 -2.73
CA ASP A 79 -11.03 -8.98 -3.76
C ASP A 79 -10.48 -8.61 -5.16
N VAL A 80 -10.39 -7.32 -5.47
CA VAL A 80 -9.84 -6.83 -6.76
C VAL A 80 -8.33 -6.98 -6.79
N HIS A 81 -7.65 -6.59 -5.71
CA HIS A 81 -6.21 -6.74 -5.52
C HIS A 81 -5.78 -8.19 -5.72
N ASP A 82 -6.47 -9.14 -5.08
CA ASP A 82 -6.14 -10.56 -5.15
C ASP A 82 -6.31 -11.13 -6.56
N LYS A 83 -7.37 -10.72 -7.27
CA LYS A 83 -7.58 -11.11 -8.69
C LYS A 83 -6.54 -10.53 -9.64
N CYS A 84 -5.94 -9.40 -9.27
CA CYS A 84 -4.87 -8.78 -10.04
C CYS A 84 -3.47 -9.29 -9.63
N GLU A 85 -3.38 -10.20 -8.65
CA GLU A 85 -2.12 -10.78 -8.15
C GLU A 85 -1.08 -9.70 -7.77
N LEU A 86 -1.55 -8.62 -7.13
CA LEU A 86 -0.69 -7.51 -6.72
C LEU A 86 0.01 -7.79 -5.38
N SER A 87 1.10 -7.07 -5.12
CA SER A 87 1.81 -7.14 -3.84
C SER A 87 0.99 -6.56 -2.69
N PRO A 88 1.05 -7.11 -1.45
CA PRO A 88 0.37 -6.52 -0.29
C PRO A 88 0.73 -5.05 -0.06
N VAL A 89 1.97 -4.64 -0.38
CA VAL A 89 2.43 -3.24 -0.30
C VAL A 89 1.53 -2.31 -1.12
N THR A 90 1.15 -2.78 -2.31
CA THR A 90 0.27 -2.07 -3.24
C THR A 90 -1.09 -1.79 -2.63
N LEU A 91 -1.69 -2.78 -1.94
CA LEU A 91 -2.97 -2.59 -1.26
C LEU A 91 -2.86 -1.53 -0.14
N HIS A 92 -1.85 -1.63 0.72
CA HIS A 92 -1.65 -0.67 1.81
C HIS A 92 -1.46 0.75 1.27
N MET A 93 -0.66 0.90 0.22
CA MET A 93 -0.44 2.20 -0.42
C MET A 93 -1.71 2.72 -1.11
N ALA A 94 -2.49 1.86 -1.77
CA ALA A 94 -3.76 2.23 -2.37
C ALA A 94 -4.75 2.77 -1.33
N VAL A 95 -4.87 2.11 -0.16
CA VAL A 95 -5.71 2.58 0.95
C VAL A 95 -5.21 3.92 1.49
N ALA A 96 -3.90 4.08 1.65
CA ALA A 96 -3.31 5.34 2.08
C ALA A 96 -3.54 6.49 1.08
N ILE A 97 -3.53 6.22 -0.22
CA ILE A 97 -3.87 7.19 -1.28
C ILE A 97 -5.36 7.54 -1.24
N LEU A 98 -6.23 6.53 -1.16
CA LEU A 98 -7.68 6.68 -1.08
C LEU A 98 -8.08 7.58 0.09
N ASP A 99 -7.58 7.27 1.29
CA ASP A 99 -7.95 7.98 2.51
C ASP A 99 -7.54 9.47 2.44
N ARG A 100 -6.31 9.76 1.99
CA ARG A 100 -5.85 11.15 1.80
C ARG A 100 -6.64 11.89 0.74
N TYR A 101 -6.98 11.22 -0.37
CA TYR A 101 -7.78 11.85 -1.42
C TYR A 101 -9.15 12.26 -0.91
N CYS A 102 -9.79 11.38 -0.12
CA CYS A 102 -11.08 11.67 0.50
C CYS A 102 -11.03 12.82 1.51
N GLU A 103 -9.88 13.08 2.16
CA GLU A 103 -9.71 14.23 3.04
C GLU A 103 -9.58 15.56 2.31
N MET A 104 -9.04 15.53 1.09
CA MET A 104 -8.79 16.73 0.29
C MET A 104 -9.96 17.08 -0.62
N VAL A 105 -10.75 16.08 -1.02
CA VAL A 105 -11.81 16.21 -2.03
C VAL A 105 -13.12 15.65 -1.47
N ASP A 106 -14.21 16.40 -1.64
CA ASP A 106 -15.55 15.91 -1.30
C ASP A 106 -16.03 14.90 -2.35
N VAL A 107 -15.78 13.62 -2.07
CA VAL A 107 -16.12 12.51 -2.97
C VAL A 107 -17.55 12.03 -2.72
N LYS A 108 -18.36 12.02 -3.79
CA LYS A 108 -19.71 11.46 -3.75
C LYS A 108 -19.66 9.93 -3.66
N ARG A 109 -20.65 9.35 -2.98
CA ARG A 109 -20.78 7.88 -2.83
C ARG A 109 -20.68 7.11 -4.15
N ASN A 110 -21.26 7.61 -5.22
CA ASN A 110 -21.26 6.95 -6.53
C ASN A 110 -19.91 7.04 -7.27
N GLN A 111 -18.99 7.89 -6.80
CA GLN A 111 -17.64 8.02 -7.34
C GLN A 111 -16.60 7.27 -6.50
N LEU A 112 -16.97 6.83 -5.29
CA LEU A 112 -16.03 6.23 -4.34
C LEU A 112 -15.34 4.98 -4.88
N GLN A 113 -16.07 4.09 -5.56
CA GLN A 113 -15.47 2.91 -6.19
C GLN A 113 -14.47 3.27 -7.29
N LEU A 114 -14.77 4.29 -8.10
CA LEU A 114 -13.87 4.77 -9.14
C LEU A 114 -12.57 5.31 -8.53
N VAL A 115 -12.67 6.10 -7.46
CA VAL A 115 -11.49 6.60 -6.73
C VAL A 115 -10.69 5.42 -6.16
N GLY A 116 -11.35 4.42 -5.58
CA GLY A 116 -10.71 3.22 -5.03
C GLY A 116 -9.90 2.44 -6.08
N VAL A 117 -10.49 2.11 -7.23
CA VAL A 117 -9.76 1.40 -8.30
C VAL A 117 -8.66 2.26 -8.91
N THR A 118 -8.85 3.58 -8.98
CA THR A 118 -7.81 4.51 -9.48
C THR A 118 -6.64 4.55 -8.51
N ALA A 119 -6.89 4.59 -7.20
CA ALA A 119 -5.85 4.52 -6.17
C ALA A 119 -5.07 3.20 -6.25
N LEU A 120 -5.78 2.07 -6.42
CA LEU A 120 -5.15 0.74 -6.59
C LEU A 120 -4.31 0.67 -7.87
N PHE A 121 -4.82 1.23 -8.97
CA PHE A 121 -4.09 1.30 -10.23
C PHE A 121 -2.80 2.12 -10.10
N VAL A 122 -2.88 3.34 -9.52
CA VAL A 122 -1.71 4.19 -9.26
C VAL A 122 -0.72 3.48 -8.36
N ALA A 123 -1.19 2.84 -7.28
CA ALA A 123 -0.32 2.11 -6.36
C ALA A 123 0.42 0.97 -7.06
N SER A 124 -0.29 0.20 -7.90
CA SER A 124 0.32 -0.92 -8.63
C SER A 124 1.43 -0.44 -9.57
N LYS A 125 1.26 0.72 -10.23
CA LYS A 125 2.28 1.27 -11.12
C LYS A 125 3.56 1.68 -10.38
N TYR A 126 3.45 1.95 -9.09
CA TYR A 126 4.58 2.36 -8.26
C TYR A 126 5.30 1.16 -7.64
N GLU A 127 4.57 0.16 -7.12
CA GLU A 127 5.17 -0.99 -6.43
C GLU A 127 5.41 -2.21 -7.34
N ASP A 128 4.49 -2.51 -8.27
CA ASP A 128 4.51 -3.78 -9.01
C ASP A 128 5.21 -3.64 -10.37
N LYS A 129 6.30 -4.41 -10.57
CA LYS A 129 7.05 -4.48 -11.84
C LYS A 129 6.16 -4.86 -13.05
N ASN A 130 5.16 -5.71 -12.83
CA ASN A 130 4.22 -6.20 -13.85
C ASN A 130 2.80 -5.67 -13.60
N SER A 131 2.68 -4.40 -13.21
CA SER A 131 1.39 -3.77 -12.95
C SER A 131 0.40 -3.94 -14.12
N PRO A 132 -0.89 -4.26 -13.84
CA PRO A 132 -1.90 -4.48 -14.87
C PRO A 132 -2.01 -3.28 -15.80
N THR A 133 -2.18 -3.54 -17.10
CA THR A 133 -2.33 -2.50 -18.11
C THR A 133 -3.82 -2.24 -18.34
N VAL A 134 -4.20 -0.97 -18.50
CA VAL A 134 -5.59 -0.62 -18.84
C VAL A 134 -5.88 -1.17 -20.23
N GLN A 135 -6.82 -2.11 -20.33
CA GLN A 135 -7.34 -2.56 -21.62
C GLN A 135 -8.22 -1.43 -22.18
N GLN A 136 -7.82 -0.87 -23.33
CA GLN A 136 -8.56 0.15 -24.06
C GLN A 136 -9.72 -0.46 -24.86
#